data_AF-A0A932E3Y3-F1
#
_entry.id   AF-A0A932E3Y3-F1
#
_cell.length_a   1.000
_cell.length_b   1.000
_cell.length_c   1.000
_cell.angle_alpha   90.00
_cell.angle_beta   90.00
_cell.angle_gamma   90.00
#
_symmetry.space_group_name_H-M   'P 1'
#
loop_
_entity.id
_entity.type
_entity.pdbx_description
1 polymer ?
#
loop_
_entity_poly.entity_id
_entity_poly.type
_entity_poly.pdbx_seq_one_letter_code
_entity_poly.pdbx_strand_id
1 'polypeptide(L)'
;MSELTRDLRIAGFRPLIPPAILLEELPLSDRGSETVARGRRAIGRVLTGEDDRLVVVVGPCSIHDPAAALDYARRLAALAGELARDLCLVMRVYFEKPRTTVGWKVLINDPHLDGSFRIN
;
A
#
# COMPACT_ATOMS: atom_id res chain seq x y z
N MET A 1 -28.40 7.52 39.83
CA MET A 1 -27.99 7.39 38.42
C MET A 1 -26.67 6.64 38.37
N SER A 2 -26.53 5.64 37.50
CA SER A 2 -25.27 4.89 37.32
C SER A 2 -24.20 5.81 36.72
N GLU A 3 -22.98 5.77 37.26
CA GLU A 3 -21.84 6.47 36.68
C GLU A 3 -21.44 5.81 35.36
N LEU A 4 -21.10 6.63 34.36
CA LEU A 4 -20.60 6.16 33.07
C LEU A 4 -19.11 5.87 33.19
N THR A 5 -18.69 4.69 32.76
CA THR A 5 -17.27 4.26 32.80
C THR A 5 -16.70 3.96 31.41
N ARG A 6 -17.52 4.05 30.35
CA ARG A 6 -17.16 3.72 28.97
C ARG A 6 -17.16 4.97 28.08
N ASP A 7 -16.27 4.98 27.08
CA ASP A 7 -16.18 5.96 26.00
C ASP A 7 -16.00 7.42 26.45
N LEU A 8 -15.44 7.63 27.65
CA LEU A 8 -15.29 8.93 28.31
C LEU A 8 -14.50 9.98 27.50
N ARG A 9 -13.70 9.54 26.51
CA ARG A 9 -12.86 10.40 25.66
C ARG A 9 -13.00 10.08 24.17
N ILE A 10 -14.12 9.50 23.75
CA ILE A 10 -14.36 9.18 22.34
C ILE A 10 -15.13 10.33 21.70
N ALA A 11 -14.54 10.93 20.67
CA ALA A 11 -15.20 12.00 19.90
C ALA A 11 -16.37 11.50 19.05
N GLY A 12 -16.34 10.22 18.65
CA GLY A 12 -17.43 9.57 17.93
C GLY A 12 -17.00 8.25 17.29
N PHE A 13 -17.98 7.55 16.73
CA PHE A 13 -17.79 6.31 16.00
C PHE A 13 -18.26 6.51 14.56
N ARG A 14 -17.51 5.96 13.60
CA ARG A 14 -17.90 5.91 12.19
C ARG A 14 -17.76 4.46 11.71
N PRO A 15 -18.75 3.92 10.99
CA PRO A 15 -18.63 2.59 10.40
C PRO A 15 -17.56 2.61 9.31
N LEU A 16 -16.76 1.54 9.27
CA LEU A 16 -15.79 1.26 8.21
C LEU A 16 -16.43 0.29 7.23
N ILE A 17 -16.18 0.45 5.93
CA ILE A 17 -16.59 -0.54 4.94
C ILE A 17 -15.99 -1.91 5.29
N PRO A 18 -16.79 -3.00 5.31
CA PRO A 18 -16.26 -4.34 5.50
C PRO A 18 -15.30 -4.71 4.36
N PRO A 19 -14.22 -5.46 4.63
CA PRO A 19 -13.29 -5.90 3.58
C PRO A 19 -13.96 -6.67 2.44
N ALA A 20 -15.04 -7.42 2.72
CA ALA A 20 -15.79 -8.15 1.71
C ALA A 20 -16.38 -7.21 0.65
N ILE A 21 -16.94 -6.06 1.05
CA ILE A 21 -17.50 -5.08 0.11
C ILE A 21 -16.39 -4.51 -0.78
N LEU A 22 -15.24 -4.16 -0.21
CA LEU A 22 -14.12 -3.65 -0.99
C LEU A 22 -13.59 -4.67 -2.01
N LEU A 23 -13.56 -5.96 -1.64
CA LEU A 23 -13.16 -7.04 -2.55
C LEU A 23 -14.18 -7.31 -3.65
N GLU A 24 -15.46 -7.08 -3.39
CA GLU A 24 -16.53 -7.16 -4.39
C GLU A 24 -16.50 -5.97 -5.36
N GLU A 25 -16.28 -4.75 -4.86
CA GLU A 25 -16.20 -3.53 -5.69
C GLU A 25 -14.91 -3.46 -6.52
N LEU A 26 -13.79 -3.93 -5.96
CA LEU A 26 -12.47 -3.90 -6.58
C LEU A 26 -11.87 -5.32 -6.64
N PRO A 27 -12.45 -6.23 -7.44
CA PRO A 27 -11.97 -7.60 -7.54
C PRO A 27 -10.56 -7.62 -8.15
N LEU A 28 -9.73 -8.52 -7.62
CA LEU A 28 -8.40 -8.74 -8.17
C LEU A 28 -8.53 -9.38 -9.55
N SER A 29 -8.03 -8.70 -10.59
CA SER A 29 -7.95 -9.28 -11.94
C SER A 29 -7.01 -10.49 -12.01
N ASP A 30 -7.23 -11.37 -12.99
CA ASP A 30 -6.35 -12.52 -13.26
C ASP A 30 -4.88 -12.10 -13.42
N ARG A 31 -4.63 -11.04 -14.18
CA ARG A 31 -3.29 -10.45 -14.35
C ARG A 31 -2.70 -9.96 -13.02
N GLY A 32 -3.53 -9.39 -12.15
CA GLY A 32 -3.14 -8.99 -10.80
C GLY A 32 -2.74 -10.19 -9.95
N SER A 33 -3.56 -11.24 -9.96
CA SER A 33 -3.31 -12.51 -9.27
C SER A 33 -1.99 -13.15 -9.72
N GLU A 34 -1.77 -13.26 -11.03
CA GLU A 34 -0.52 -13.77 -11.61
C GLU A 34 0.69 -12.92 -11.20
N THR A 35 0.54 -11.60 -11.19
CA THR A 35 1.62 -10.68 -10.83
C THR A 35 2.02 -10.86 -9.36
N VAL A 36 1.05 -10.97 -8.46
CA VAL A 36 1.30 -11.23 -7.03
C VAL A 36 1.95 -12.59 -6.85
N ALA A 37 1.41 -13.64 -7.47
CA ALA A 37 1.92 -15.01 -7.33
C ALA A 37 3.35 -15.14 -7.88
N ARG A 38 3.62 -14.54 -9.05
CA ARG A 38 4.96 -14.49 -9.65
C ARG A 38 5.95 -13.71 -8.79
N GLY A 39 5.55 -12.55 -8.28
CA GLY A 39 6.39 -11.73 -7.39
C GLY A 39 6.79 -12.48 -6.12
N ARG A 40 5.82 -13.12 -5.44
CA ARG A 40 6.09 -13.94 -4.24
C ARG A 40 7.06 -15.08 -4.51
N ARG A 41 6.85 -15.82 -5.61
CA ARG A 41 7.76 -16.91 -6.01
C ARG A 41 9.16 -16.40 -6.33
N ALA A 42 9.28 -15.33 -7.10
CA ALA A 42 10.57 -14.76 -7.48
C ALA A 42 11.38 -14.30 -6.26
N ILE A 43 10.75 -13.55 -5.35
CA ILE A 43 11.38 -13.12 -4.09
C ILE A 43 11.75 -14.35 -3.25
N GLY A 44 10.86 -15.35 -3.16
CA GLY A 44 11.12 -16.59 -2.44
C GLY A 44 12.39 -17.29 -2.90
N ARG A 45 12.57 -17.47 -4.21
CA ARG A 45 13.79 -18.09 -4.77
C ARG A 45 15.06 -17.29 -4.49
N VAL A 46 14.99 -15.96 -4.53
CA VAL A 46 16.14 -15.11 -4.18
C VAL A 46 16.50 -15.30 -2.70
N LEU A 47 15.51 -15.32 -1.81
CA LEU A 47 15.71 -15.52 -0.38
C LEU A 47 16.24 -16.93 -0.03
N THR A 48 15.94 -17.95 -0.84
CA THR A 48 16.47 -19.32 -0.67
C THR A 48 17.80 -19.55 -1.39
N GLY A 49 18.31 -18.57 -2.16
CA GLY A 49 19.56 -18.68 -2.92
C GLY A 49 19.44 -19.47 -4.22
N GLU A 50 18.22 -19.80 -4.68
CA GLU A 50 17.94 -20.45 -5.96
C GLU A 50 17.98 -19.48 -7.16
N ASP A 51 18.00 -18.19 -6.89
CA ASP A 51 18.06 -17.10 -7.86
C ASP A 51 19.05 -16.06 -7.33
N ASP A 52 20.07 -15.73 -8.12
CA ASP A 52 21.20 -14.88 -7.73
C ASP A 52 20.92 -13.38 -7.89
N ARG A 53 19.72 -13.01 -8.36
CA ARG A 53 19.31 -11.62 -8.52
C ARG A 53 19.15 -10.91 -7.19
N LEU A 54 19.30 -9.59 -7.20
CA LEU A 54 19.05 -8.75 -6.03
C LEU A 54 17.57 -8.32 -5.95
N VAL A 55 16.91 -8.58 -4.82
CA VAL A 55 15.58 -7.98 -4.54
C VAL A 55 15.75 -6.50 -4.21
N VAL A 56 15.05 -5.64 -4.95
CA VAL A 56 15.08 -4.19 -4.75
C VAL A 56 13.66 -3.66 -4.57
N VAL A 57 13.35 -3.25 -3.35
CA VAL A 57 12.09 -2.58 -3.02
C VAL A 57 12.30 -1.08 -3.12
N VAL A 58 11.75 -0.44 -4.16
CA VAL A 58 12.04 0.96 -4.49
C VAL A 58 10.79 1.72 -4.91
N GLY A 59 10.67 2.98 -4.49
CA GLY A 59 9.53 3.83 -4.79
C GLY A 59 9.41 5.01 -3.83
N PRO A 60 8.32 5.79 -3.94
CA PRO A 60 8.07 6.92 -3.08
C PRO A 60 8.12 6.57 -1.59
N CYS A 61 8.54 7.54 -0.76
CA CYS A 61 8.47 7.46 0.69
C CYS A 61 7.08 7.04 1.18
N SER A 62 6.06 7.75 0.69
CA SER A 62 4.62 7.50 0.89
C SER A 62 3.86 8.05 -0.32
N ILE A 63 2.80 7.36 -0.73
CA ILE A 63 1.92 7.80 -1.83
C ILE A 63 0.87 8.76 -1.29
N HIS A 64 0.69 9.87 -1.99
CA HIS A 64 -0.38 10.86 -1.74
C HIS A 64 -1.15 11.21 -3.01
N ASP A 65 -0.54 11.02 -4.18
CA ASP A 65 -1.16 11.19 -5.50
C ASP A 65 -1.15 9.85 -6.27
N PRO A 66 -2.32 9.23 -6.50
CA PRO A 66 -2.44 8.01 -7.29
C PRO A 66 -1.97 8.17 -8.75
N ALA A 67 -2.13 9.35 -9.35
CA ALA A 67 -1.76 9.58 -10.75
C ALA A 67 -0.23 9.57 -10.92
N ALA A 68 0.49 10.31 -10.06
CA ALA A 68 1.95 10.25 -10.01
C ALA A 68 2.47 8.85 -9.63
N ALA A 69 1.79 8.13 -8.73
CA ALA A 69 2.17 6.76 -8.40
C ALA A 69 2.07 5.82 -9.61
N LEU A 70 1.03 5.95 -10.43
CA LEU A 70 0.89 5.17 -11.66
C LEU A 70 1.91 5.56 -12.73
N ASP A 71 2.25 6.85 -12.88
CA ASP A 71 3.35 7.27 -13.76
C ASP A 71 4.68 6.65 -13.34
N TYR A 72 5.00 6.71 -12.04
CA TYR A 72 6.17 6.05 -11.48
C TYR A 72 6.17 4.54 -11.75
N ALA A 73 5.03 3.88 -11.54
CA ALA A 73 4.88 2.44 -11.77
C ALA A 73 5.17 2.06 -13.23
N ARG A 74 4.70 2.86 -14.20
CA ARG A 74 4.96 2.62 -15.64
C ARG A 74 6.44 2.71 -15.97
N ARG A 75 7.14 3.74 -15.45
CA ARG A 75 8.58 3.91 -15.64
C ARG A 75 9.38 2.78 -14.98
N LEU A 76 9.00 2.40 -13.77
CA LEU A 76 9.65 1.29 -13.06
C LEU A 76 9.42 -0.05 -13.77
N ALA A 77 8.24 -0.27 -14.37
CA ALA A 77 7.94 -1.49 -15.11
C ALA A 77 8.82 -1.64 -16.37
N ALA A 78 9.13 -0.56 -17.08
CA ALA A 78 10.09 -0.58 -18.19
C ALA A 78 11.49 -0.98 -17.70
N LEU A 79 11.99 -0.33 -16.66
CA LEU A 79 13.28 -0.66 -16.03
C LEU A 79 13.34 -2.08 -15.48
N ALA A 80 12.23 -2.58 -14.93
CA ALA A 80 12.14 -3.95 -14.44
C ALA A 80 12.33 -4.98 -15.56
N GLY A 81 11.95 -4.66 -16.79
CA GLY A 81 12.23 -5.48 -17.98
C GLY A 81 13.71 -5.41 -18.38
N GLU A 82 14.27 -4.20 -18.45
CA GLU A 82 15.67 -3.98 -18.85
C GLU A 82 16.66 -4.63 -17.87
N LEU A 83 16.38 -4.56 -16.57
CA LEU A 83 17.25 -5.04 -15.49
C LEU A 83 16.86 -6.44 -14.97
N ALA A 84 15.93 -7.13 -15.65
CA ALA A 84 15.34 -8.39 -15.17
C ALA A 84 16.36 -9.51 -14.92
N ARG A 85 17.52 -9.43 -15.60
CA ARG A 85 18.60 -10.41 -15.50
C ARG A 85 19.26 -10.40 -14.13
N ASP A 86 19.46 -9.22 -13.55
CA ASP A 86 20.25 -9.05 -12.33
C ASP A 86 19.39 -8.58 -11.14
N LEU A 87 18.20 -8.01 -11.39
CA LEU A 87 17.33 -7.45 -10.36
C LEU A 87 15.93 -8.08 -10.33
N CYS A 88 15.41 -8.25 -9.12
CA CYS A 88 14.00 -8.48 -8.82
C CYS A 88 13.40 -7.18 -8.25
N LEU A 89 12.95 -6.28 -9.15
CA LEU A 89 12.38 -4.99 -8.77
C LEU A 89 10.94 -5.13 -8.23
N VAL A 90 10.66 -4.45 -7.12
CA VAL A 90 9.34 -4.36 -6.48
C VAL A 90 9.04 -2.90 -6.17
N MET A 91 7.90 -2.39 -6.66
CA MET A 91 7.49 -1.03 -6.33
C MET A 91 7.14 -0.91 -4.84
N ARG A 92 7.70 0.10 -4.18
CA ARG A 92 7.29 0.50 -2.82
C ARG A 92 5.96 1.28 -2.89
N VAL A 93 4.91 0.74 -2.29
CA VAL A 93 3.56 1.31 -2.23
C VAL A 93 3.16 1.51 -0.76
N TYR A 94 3.74 2.51 -0.10
CA TYR A 94 3.44 2.82 1.30
C TYR A 94 2.41 3.94 1.36
N PHE A 95 1.35 3.74 2.15
CA PHE A 95 0.34 4.78 2.34
C PHE A 95 0.71 5.71 3.48
N GLU A 96 1.35 5.20 4.55
CA GLU A 96 1.65 5.97 5.75
C GLU A 96 3.15 6.12 6.07
N LYS A 97 3.50 7.21 6.73
CA LYS A 97 4.75 7.36 7.48
C LYS A 97 4.41 7.60 8.96
N PRO A 98 4.75 6.69 9.88
CA PRO A 98 4.56 6.89 11.31
C PRO A 98 5.31 8.15 11.79
N ARG A 99 4.65 8.99 12.59
CA ARG A 99 5.22 10.24 13.12
C ARG A 99 4.79 10.43 14.58
N THR A 100 5.70 10.96 15.39
CA THR A 100 5.45 11.37 16.79
C THR A 100 4.96 12.83 16.89
N THR A 101 5.03 13.58 15.78
CA THR A 101 4.57 14.97 15.66
C THR A 101 3.29 15.08 14.83
N VAL A 102 2.58 16.20 14.99
CA VAL A 102 1.40 16.51 14.16
C VAL A 102 1.81 16.73 12.71
N GLY A 103 1.04 16.17 11.79
CA GLY A 103 1.24 16.28 10.35
C GLY A 103 0.17 15.49 9.59
N TRP A 104 0.26 15.50 8.26
CA TRP A 104 -0.70 14.79 7.39
C TRP A 104 -0.84 13.31 7.76
N LYS A 105 -2.09 12.87 7.91
CA LYS A 105 -2.48 11.55 8.40
C LYS A 105 -2.60 10.48 7.32
N VAL A 106 -2.23 10.83 6.09
CA VAL A 106 -1.84 9.92 4.99
C VAL A 106 -2.98 9.43 4.10
N LEU A 107 -2.67 8.77 2.97
CA LEU A 107 -3.66 8.53 1.90
C LEU A 107 -4.89 7.73 2.35
N ILE A 108 -4.72 6.74 3.23
CA ILE A 108 -5.86 5.97 3.76
C ILE A 108 -6.69 6.83 4.71
N ASN A 109 -6.07 7.54 5.66
CA ASN A 109 -6.85 8.27 6.67
C ASN A 109 -7.39 9.59 6.15
N ASP A 110 -6.64 10.30 5.32
CA ASP A 110 -6.90 11.66 4.87
C ASP A 110 -6.53 11.83 3.37
N PRO A 111 -7.29 11.19 2.46
CA PRO A 111 -6.96 11.13 1.03
C PRO A 111 -6.97 12.50 0.34
N HIS A 112 -7.69 13.48 0.89
CA HIS A 112 -7.82 14.81 0.31
C HIS A 112 -6.79 15.82 0.84
N LEU A 113 -5.92 15.41 1.78
CA LEU A 113 -4.92 16.27 2.42
C LEU A 113 -5.50 17.51 3.12
N ASP A 114 -6.75 17.42 3.58
CA ASP A 114 -7.51 18.54 4.16
C ASP A 114 -7.95 18.29 5.62
N GLY A 115 -7.57 17.15 6.21
CA GLY A 115 -7.95 16.76 7.55
C GLY A 115 -9.39 16.27 7.68
N SER A 116 -10.05 15.91 6.57
CA SER A 116 -11.45 15.46 6.56
C SER A 116 -11.68 14.05 7.12
N PHE A 117 -10.61 13.26 7.23
CA PHE A 117 -10.63 11.88 7.70
C PHE A 117 -11.59 10.96 6.90
N ARG A 118 -11.54 11.02 5.57
CA ARG A 118 -12.33 10.18 4.66
C ARG A 118 -11.66 8.82 4.44
N ILE A 119 -11.84 7.91 5.40
CA ILE A 119 -11.22 6.58 5.35
C ILE A 119 -11.88 5.63 4.33
N ASN A 120 -13.20 5.76 4.14
CA ASN A 120 -13.94 4.99 3.12
C ASN A 120 -13.83 5.66 1.76
#